data_AF-A0A2E5Z1Z8-F1
#
_entry.id   AF-A0A2E5Z1Z8-F1
#
_cell.length_a   1.000
_cell.length_b   1.000
_cell.length_c   1.000
_cell.angle_alpha   90.00
_cell.angle_beta   90.00
_cell.angle_gamma   90.00
#
_symmetry.space_group_name_H-M   'P 1'
#
loop_
_entity.id
_entity.type
_entity.pdbx_description
1 polymer ?
#
loop_
_entity_poly.entity_id
_entity_poly.type
_entity_poly.pdbx_seq_one_letter_code
_entity_poly.pdbx_strand_id
1 'polypeptide(L)'
;MRRIAILFFTFLLIGCSTKIENLDKFKLLPSVQELEFKDTFSNLNFENIKFAYSDNNTELPIRYDFTNHIKNNSQIESTIDYHIDSNLDLNQEGYKLDILKNKISIVAKDEAGLFYAFTTLDQLIEDSKDQNVNL
;
A
#
# COMPACT_ATOMS: atom_id res chain seq x y z
N MET A 1 42.29 33.61 18.32
CA MET A 1 42.20 32.54 17.30
C MET A 1 41.47 31.26 17.74
N ARG A 2 41.04 31.10 19.01
CA ARG A 2 40.30 29.91 19.49
C ARG A 2 38.77 29.95 19.34
N ARG A 3 38.16 31.13 19.14
CA ARG A 3 36.69 31.30 19.07
C ARG A 3 36.09 31.14 17.66
N ILE A 4 36.91 31.27 16.61
CA ILE A 4 36.46 31.14 15.21
C ILE A 4 36.34 29.65 14.82
N ALA A 5 37.14 28.76 15.41
CA ALA A 5 37.08 27.32 15.16
C ALA A 5 35.78 26.66 15.64
N ILE A 6 35.04 27.29 16.56
CA ILE A 6 33.79 26.75 17.11
C ILE A 6 32.61 27.04 16.16
N LEU A 7 32.67 28.13 15.39
CA LEU A 7 31.60 28.53 14.47
C LEU A 7 31.53 27.68 13.19
N PHE A 8 32.62 27.00 12.83
CA PHE A 8 32.65 26.09 11.68
C PHE A 8 32.11 24.69 12.00
N PHE A 9 32.10 24.30 13.28
CA PHE A 9 31.69 22.96 13.70
C PHE A 9 30.15 22.82 13.85
N THR A 10 29.43 23.93 13.99
CA THR A 10 27.95 23.95 14.10
C THR A 10 27.23 23.90 12.76
N PHE A 11 27.92 24.12 11.63
CA PHE A 11 27.29 24.12 10.30
C PHE A 11 27.16 22.72 9.67
N LEU A 12 27.76 21.69 10.27
CA LEU A 12 27.80 20.32 9.73
C LEU A 12 26.58 19.44 10.10
N LEU A 13 25.62 19.95 10.89
CA LEU A 13 24.52 19.13 11.42
C LEU A 13 23.15 19.36 10.73
N ILE A 14 23.06 20.18 9.68
CA ILE A 14 21.76 20.52 9.05
C ILE A 14 21.46 19.67 7.79
N GLY A 15 22.32 18.70 7.47
CA GLY A 15 22.24 17.93 6.22
C GLY A 15 21.55 16.57 6.32
N CYS A 16 20.44 16.41 7.05
CA CYS A 16 19.63 15.19 6.93
C CYS A 16 18.41 15.48 6.06
N SER A 17 18.60 15.53 4.74
CA SER A 17 17.49 15.42 3.80
C SER A 17 17.16 13.94 3.68
N THR A 18 16.02 13.49 4.23
CA THR A 18 15.43 12.21 3.82
C THR A 18 15.03 12.36 2.36
N LYS A 19 15.93 11.98 1.44
CA LYS A 19 15.52 11.74 0.05
C LYS A 19 14.52 10.60 0.12
N ILE A 20 13.31 10.82 -0.39
CA ILE A 20 12.38 9.73 -0.69
C ILE A 20 13.07 8.92 -1.79
N GLU A 21 13.85 7.92 -1.39
CA GLU A 21 14.54 7.05 -2.32
C GLU A 21 13.54 6.04 -2.90
N ASN A 22 13.32 6.19 -4.21
CA ASN A 22 12.73 5.21 -5.12
C ASN A 22 11.23 4.92 -4.95
N LEU A 23 10.40 5.78 -5.56
CA LEU A 23 9.01 5.44 -5.92
C LEU A 23 8.92 4.61 -7.22
N ASP A 24 10.00 4.54 -8.02
CA ASP A 24 10.13 3.69 -9.23
C ASP A 24 10.16 2.17 -8.94
N LYS A 25 9.97 1.80 -7.68
CA LYS A 25 10.05 0.43 -7.17
C LYS A 25 8.82 -0.39 -7.49
N PHE A 26 7.64 0.23 -7.44
CA PHE A 26 6.38 -0.48 -7.64
C PHE A 26 5.95 -0.35 -9.10
N LYS A 27 5.92 -1.47 -9.82
CA LYS A 27 5.60 -1.50 -11.26
C LYS A 27 4.35 -2.33 -11.50
N LEU A 28 3.24 -1.63 -11.65
CA LEU A 28 1.95 -2.24 -11.92
C LEU A 28 1.77 -2.52 -13.41
N LEU A 29 1.41 -3.76 -13.74
CA LEU A 29 1.07 -4.22 -15.07
C LEU A 29 -0.33 -4.88 -15.07
N PRO A 30 -1.30 -4.35 -15.83
CA PRO A 30 -1.26 -3.07 -16.54
C PRO A 30 -1.12 -1.88 -15.59
N SER A 31 -0.78 -0.71 -16.12
CA SER A 31 -0.75 0.52 -15.33
C SER A 31 -2.15 0.87 -14.83
N VAL A 32 -2.24 1.35 -13.58
CA VAL A 32 -3.46 1.92 -13.02
C VAL A 32 -3.79 3.27 -13.67
N GLN A 33 -5.06 3.66 -13.61
CA GLN A 33 -5.54 4.93 -14.17
C GLN A 33 -4.92 6.14 -13.46
N GLU A 34 -4.87 6.09 -12.13
CA GLU A 34 -4.31 7.13 -11.27
C GLU A 34 -3.43 6.47 -10.21
N LEU A 35 -2.25 7.04 -9.97
CA LEU A 35 -1.30 6.60 -8.94
C LEU A 35 -0.76 7.83 -8.22
N GLU A 36 -1.02 7.90 -6.92
CA GLU A 36 -0.60 9.01 -6.07
C GLU A 36 0.22 8.49 -4.88
N PHE A 37 1.34 9.16 -4.61
CA PHE A 37 2.16 8.86 -3.43
C PHE A 37 2.03 9.97 -2.40
N LYS A 38 1.81 9.58 -1.15
CA LYS A 38 1.76 10.50 0.00
C LYS A 38 3.11 10.55 0.70
N ASP A 39 3.37 11.62 1.45
CA ASP A 39 4.64 11.85 2.16
C ASP A 39 4.90 10.90 3.36
N THR A 40 4.04 9.90 3.56
CA THR A 40 4.11 8.96 4.68
C THR A 40 4.24 7.52 4.19
N PHE A 41 5.23 6.81 4.71
CA PHE A 41 5.46 5.39 4.42
C PHE A 41 4.52 4.46 5.21
N SER A 42 4.22 3.30 4.64
CA SER A 42 3.56 2.22 5.37
C SER A 42 4.54 1.49 6.30
N ASN A 43 3.99 0.95 7.38
CA ASN A 43 4.65 -0.06 8.22
C ASN A 43 4.32 -1.49 7.76
N LEU A 44 3.49 -1.64 6.73
CA LEU A 44 3.09 -2.93 6.20
C LEU A 44 4.24 -3.51 5.39
N ASN A 45 4.73 -4.67 5.81
CA ASN A 45 5.63 -5.50 5.03
C ASN A 45 4.85 -6.68 4.44
N PHE A 46 5.42 -7.35 3.44
CA PHE A 46 4.83 -8.51 2.79
C PHE A 46 4.49 -9.67 3.76
N GLU A 47 5.19 -9.79 4.90
CA GLU A 47 4.96 -10.86 5.89
C GLU A 47 3.74 -10.62 6.80
N ASN A 48 3.34 -9.35 6.98
CA ASN A 48 2.32 -8.93 7.95
C ASN A 48 0.91 -8.82 7.36
N ILE A 49 0.74 -9.14 6.07
CA ILE A 49 -0.57 -9.09 5.39
C ILE A 49 -1.16 -10.50 5.36
N LYS A 50 -2.10 -10.78 6.27
CA LYS A 50 -2.68 -12.13 6.46
C LYS A 50 -4.21 -12.14 6.49
N PHE A 51 -4.80 -11.08 7.02
CA PHE A 51 -6.23 -11.05 7.29
C PHE A 51 -6.88 -9.84 6.64
N ALA A 52 -8.06 -10.11 6.09
CA ALA A 52 -8.93 -9.13 5.48
C ALA A 52 -10.29 -9.11 6.19
N TYR A 53 -10.96 -7.97 6.17
CA TYR A 53 -12.29 -7.79 6.73
C TYR A 53 -13.19 -7.15 5.68
N SER A 54 -14.41 -7.70 5.53
CA SER A 54 -15.41 -7.12 4.65
C SER A 54 -16.42 -6.29 5.43
N ASP A 55 -16.56 -5.01 5.09
CA ASP A 55 -17.53 -4.11 5.76
C ASP A 55 -18.99 -4.49 5.45
N ASN A 56 -19.23 -5.13 4.31
CA ASN A 56 -20.58 -5.46 3.82
C ASN A 56 -20.79 -6.98 3.60
N ASN A 57 -19.95 -7.82 4.22
CA ASN A 57 -19.96 -9.28 4.07
C ASN A 57 -19.78 -9.79 2.62
N THR A 58 -19.12 -9.02 1.76
CA THR A 58 -18.67 -9.48 0.45
C THR A 58 -17.61 -10.58 0.64
N GLU A 59 -17.66 -11.64 -0.16
CA GLU A 59 -16.65 -12.69 -0.13
C GLU A 59 -15.32 -12.19 -0.70
N LEU A 60 -14.20 -12.75 -0.22
CA LEU A 60 -12.92 -12.46 -0.86
C LEU A 60 -12.94 -12.97 -2.31
N PRO A 61 -12.44 -12.20 -3.28
CA PRO A 61 -12.36 -12.65 -4.67
C PRO A 61 -11.33 -13.78 -4.80
N ILE A 62 -11.21 -14.36 -5.99
CA ILE A 62 -10.06 -15.23 -6.30
C ILE A 62 -8.76 -14.43 -6.09
N ARG A 63 -7.77 -15.06 -5.47
CA ARG A 63 -6.46 -14.48 -5.11
C ARG A 63 -5.36 -15.38 -5.66
N TYR A 64 -4.20 -14.80 -5.95
CA TYR A 64 -3.06 -15.49 -6.56
C TYR A 64 -1.84 -15.47 -5.67
N ASP A 65 -0.80 -16.20 -6.06
CA ASP A 65 0.58 -16.14 -5.57
C ASP A 65 0.79 -15.54 -4.16
N PHE A 66 0.94 -14.23 -4.04
CA PHE A 66 1.28 -13.52 -2.81
C PHE A 66 0.08 -13.07 -1.97
N THR A 67 -1.13 -13.27 -2.46
CA THR A 67 -2.40 -12.96 -1.80
C THR A 67 -3.24 -14.20 -1.47
N ASN A 68 -2.84 -15.39 -1.94
CA ASN A 68 -3.61 -16.63 -1.79
C ASN A 68 -3.82 -17.05 -0.33
N HIS A 69 -2.89 -16.69 0.57
CA HIS A 69 -2.94 -17.03 1.99
C HIS A 69 -3.84 -16.10 2.79
N ILE A 70 -4.28 -14.98 2.20
CA ILE A 70 -5.13 -14.00 2.86
C ILE A 70 -6.51 -14.62 3.10
N LYS A 71 -7.02 -14.46 4.33
CA LYS A 71 -8.31 -14.98 4.78
C LYS A 71 -9.14 -13.90 5.45
N ASN A 72 -10.46 -14.06 5.40
CA ASN A 72 -11.35 -13.21 6.16
C ASN A 72 -11.17 -13.44 7.67
N ASN A 73 -11.18 -12.36 8.44
CA ASN A 73 -11.16 -12.39 9.90
C ASN A 73 -11.88 -11.15 10.46
N SER A 74 -11.86 -10.94 11.77
CA SER A 74 -12.40 -9.75 12.41
C SER A 74 -11.66 -8.48 11.96
N GLN A 75 -12.36 -7.34 11.97
CA GLN A 75 -11.80 -6.05 11.57
C GLN A 75 -10.55 -5.63 12.36
N ILE A 76 -10.50 -6.00 13.65
CA ILE A 76 -9.41 -5.66 14.57
C ILE A 76 -8.13 -6.42 14.20
N GLU A 77 -8.27 -7.68 13.78
CA GLU A 77 -7.13 -8.53 13.40
C GLU A 77 -6.72 -8.36 11.93
N SER A 78 -7.54 -7.64 11.14
CA SER A 78 -7.35 -7.49 9.70
C SER A 78 -6.54 -6.24 9.35
N THR A 79 -5.59 -6.41 8.45
CA THR A 79 -4.83 -5.31 7.86
C THR A 79 -5.47 -4.79 6.58
N ILE A 80 -6.36 -5.56 5.95
CA ILE A 80 -7.12 -5.15 4.77
C ILE A 80 -8.58 -4.97 5.15
N ASP A 81 -9.14 -3.80 4.88
CA ASP A 81 -10.58 -3.57 4.91
C ASP A 81 -11.06 -3.42 3.45
N TYR A 82 -12.10 -4.17 3.07
CA TYR A 82 -12.62 -4.13 1.70
C TYR A 82 -14.14 -4.19 1.63
N HIS A 83 -14.70 -3.59 0.58
CA HIS A 83 -16.11 -3.78 0.23
C HIS A 83 -16.37 -3.41 -1.24
N ILE A 84 -17.56 -3.78 -1.71
CA ILE A 84 -18.12 -3.34 -2.98
C ILE A 84 -19.09 -2.19 -2.71
N ASP A 85 -18.88 -1.07 -3.40
CA ASP A 85 -19.81 0.05 -3.48
C ASP A 85 -20.24 0.25 -4.93
N SER A 86 -21.46 -0.18 -5.26
CA SER A 86 -22.02 -0.02 -6.60
C SER A 86 -22.28 1.43 -6.99
N ASN A 87 -22.25 2.38 -6.04
CA ASN A 87 -22.37 3.81 -6.29
C ASN A 87 -21.01 4.50 -6.51
N LEU A 88 -19.90 3.77 -6.40
CA LEU A 88 -18.56 4.31 -6.65
C LEU A 88 -18.51 4.96 -8.03
N ASP A 89 -18.03 6.20 -8.11
CA ASP A 89 -17.91 6.95 -9.37
C ASP A 89 -16.70 6.50 -10.17
N LEU A 90 -16.73 5.23 -10.60
CA LEU A 90 -15.79 4.58 -11.48
C LEU A 90 -16.58 3.72 -12.48
N ASN A 91 -15.93 3.41 -13.60
CA ASN A 91 -16.47 2.44 -14.56
C ASN A 91 -16.54 1.03 -13.94
N GLN A 92 -17.25 0.13 -14.62
CA GLN A 92 -17.20 -1.30 -14.31
C GLN A 92 -15.75 -1.77 -14.20
N GLU A 93 -15.50 -2.75 -13.33
CA GLU A 93 -14.16 -3.26 -13.01
C GLU A 93 -13.24 -2.25 -12.29
N GLY A 94 -13.73 -1.04 -12.01
CA GLY A 94 -12.98 -0.01 -11.31
C GLY A 94 -12.85 -0.28 -9.81
N TYR A 95 -11.74 0.15 -9.23
CA TYR A 95 -11.49 0.06 -7.79
C TYR A 95 -10.60 1.22 -7.31
N LYS A 96 -10.62 1.44 -6.01
CA LYS A 96 -9.67 2.26 -5.27
C LYS A 96 -8.92 1.36 -4.30
N LEU A 97 -7.60 1.50 -4.25
CA LEU A 97 -6.72 0.78 -3.34
C LEU A 97 -5.80 1.79 -2.67
N ASP A 98 -6.00 1.98 -1.37
CA ASP A 98 -5.20 2.88 -0.54
C ASP A 98 -4.29 2.06 0.38
N ILE A 99 -2.98 2.25 0.25
CA ILE A 99 -2.00 1.78 1.24
C ILE A 99 -1.85 2.87 2.31
N LEU A 100 -2.37 2.58 3.51
CA LEU A 100 -2.26 3.45 4.67
C LEU A 100 -1.09 3.00 5.57
N LYS A 101 -0.82 3.78 6.63
CA LYS A 101 0.31 3.51 7.53
C LYS A 101 0.34 2.08 8.11
N ASN A 102 -0.82 1.53 8.48
CA ASN A 102 -0.92 0.18 9.08
C ASN A 102 -2.09 -0.63 8.52
N LYS A 103 -2.75 -0.16 7.46
CA LYS A 103 -3.95 -0.75 6.87
C LYS A 103 -3.95 -0.58 5.36
N ILE A 104 -4.71 -1.42 4.68
CA ILE A 104 -5.03 -1.34 3.26
C ILE A 104 -6.53 -1.16 3.17
N SER A 105 -7.00 -0.17 2.41
CA SER A 105 -8.41 0.02 2.13
C SER A 105 -8.68 -0.25 0.66
N ILE A 106 -9.67 -1.10 0.38
CA ILE A 106 -10.10 -1.43 -0.98
C ILE A 106 -11.59 -1.14 -1.11
N VAL A 107 -11.95 -0.30 -2.08
CA VAL A 107 -13.35 -0.08 -2.46
C VAL A 107 -13.48 -0.37 -3.95
N ALA A 108 -14.30 -1.35 -4.29
CA ALA A 108 -14.51 -1.76 -5.68
C ALA A 108 -15.92 -1.38 -6.17
N LYS A 109 -16.04 -1.11 -7.46
CA LYS A 109 -17.32 -0.84 -8.13
C LYS A 109 -18.23 -2.08 -8.16
N ASP A 110 -17.61 -3.23 -8.39
CA ASP A 110 -18.25 -4.53 -8.59
C ASP A 110 -17.29 -5.67 -8.23
N GLU A 111 -17.74 -6.92 -8.38
CA GLU A 111 -16.94 -8.11 -8.06
C GLU A 111 -15.68 -8.22 -8.92
N ALA A 112 -15.75 -7.82 -10.19
CA ALA A 112 -14.60 -7.82 -11.10
C ALA A 112 -13.57 -6.76 -10.67
N GLY A 113 -14.02 -5.58 -10.26
CA GLY A 113 -13.16 -4.55 -9.69
C GLY A 113 -12.50 -5.00 -8.40
N LEU A 114 -13.21 -5.75 -7.56
CA LEU A 114 -12.63 -6.32 -6.33
C LEU A 114 -11.55 -7.34 -6.67
N PHE A 115 -11.78 -8.19 -7.67
CA PHE A 115 -10.79 -9.13 -8.19
C PHE A 115 -9.54 -8.41 -8.73
N TYR A 116 -9.68 -7.35 -9.51
CA TYR A 116 -8.54 -6.59 -10.02
C TYR A 116 -7.82 -5.80 -8.93
N ALA A 117 -8.52 -5.32 -7.90
CA ALA A 117 -7.91 -4.73 -6.72
C ALA A 117 -6.98 -5.72 -6.01
N PHE A 118 -7.43 -6.97 -5.81
CA PHE A 118 -6.60 -8.02 -5.22
C PHE A 118 -5.46 -8.47 -6.13
N THR A 119 -5.67 -8.47 -7.45
CA THR A 119 -4.59 -8.73 -8.42
C THR A 119 -3.51 -7.64 -8.39
N THR A 120 -3.91 -6.38 -8.19
CA THR A 120 -2.99 -5.26 -8.02
C THR A 120 -2.25 -5.36 -6.69
N LEU A 121 -2.96 -5.70 -5.62
CA LEU A 121 -2.34 -5.94 -4.31
C LEU A 121 -1.31 -7.06 -4.37
N ASP A 122 -1.56 -8.11 -5.14
CA ASP A 122 -0.62 -9.21 -5.34
C ASP A 122 0.73 -8.72 -5.89
N GLN A 123 0.71 -7.90 -6.94
CA GLN A 123 1.91 -7.28 -7.53
C GLN A 123 2.61 -6.34 -6.53
N LEU A 124 1.87 -5.55 -5.76
CA LEU A 124 2.47 -4.67 -4.74
C LEU A 124 3.18 -5.48 -3.65
N ILE A 125 2.61 -6.61 -3.24
CA ILE A 125 3.23 -7.50 -2.24
C ILE A 125 4.46 -8.21 -2.85
N GLU A 126 4.39 -8.62 -4.11
CA GLU A 126 5.54 -9.16 -4.85
C GLU A 126 6.71 -8.17 -4.88
N ASP A 127 6.45 -6.94 -5.32
CA ASP A 127 7.46 -5.87 -5.40
C ASP A 127 8.03 -5.53 -4.01
N SER A 128 7.17 -5.49 -2.99
CA SER A 128 7.58 -5.28 -1.59
C SER A 128 8.55 -6.39 -1.13
N LYS A 129 8.23 -7.64 -1.42
CA LYS A 129 9.05 -8.81 -1.08
C LYS A 129 10.39 -8.77 -1.82
N ASP A 130 10.36 -8.59 -3.14
CA ASP A 130 11.55 -8.69 -3.99
C ASP A 130 12.56 -7.57 -3.72
N GLN A 131 12.07 -6.42 -3.26
CA GLN A 131 12.90 -5.27 -2.91
C GLN A 131 13.18 -5.17 -1.42
N ASN A 132 12.57 -6.05 -0.61
CA ASN A 132 12.64 -6.04 0.84
C ASN A 132 12.33 -4.65 1.44
N VAL A 133 11.22 -4.07 0.99
CA VAL A 133 10.70 -2.78 1.44
C VAL A 133 9.27 -2.94 1.98
N ASN A 134 8.83 -2.01 2.82
CA ASN A 134 7.41 -1.90 3.14
C ASN A 134 6.63 -1.38 1.92
N LEU A 135 5.32 -1.64 1.88
CA LEU A 135 4.40 -1.07 0.90
C LEU A 135 4.31 0.47 1.03
#